data_AF-A0A318KC88-F1
#
_entry.id   AF-A0A318KC88-F1
#
_cell.length_a   1.000
_cell.length_b   1.000
_cell.length_c   1.000
_cell.angle_alpha   90.00
_cell.angle_beta   90.00
_cell.angle_gamma   90.00
#
_symmetry.space_group_name_H-M   'P 1'
#
loop_
_entity.id
_entity.type
_entity.pdbx_description
1 polymer ?
#
loop_
_entity_poly.entity_id
_entity_poly.type
_entity_poly.pdbx_seq_one_letter_code
_entity_poly.pdbx_strand_id
1 'polypeptide(L)'
;MVAFAPVLAGPVQAEPPNGCSGPSSNTYGSADFEPACNAHDICYESSADRLVCDERLLADLRQACDKAYAAGLPSLGAPGGGAFSPNRSSCYAMADNYYAAVRAGGKSHYAGTGNPS
;
A
#
# COMPACT_ATOMS: atom_id res chain seq x y z
N MET A 1 -10.01 27.13 -42.15
CA MET A 1 -10.13 27.41 -40.71
C MET A 1 -10.61 26.11 -40.07
N VAL A 2 -9.70 25.36 -39.42
CA VAL A 2 -10.08 24.11 -38.74
C VAL A 2 -10.35 24.47 -37.29
N ALA A 3 -11.60 24.32 -36.87
CA ALA A 3 -11.98 24.53 -35.48
C ALA A 3 -11.50 23.33 -34.66
N PHE A 4 -10.65 23.58 -33.67
CA PHE A 4 -10.35 22.61 -32.61
C PHE A 4 -11.52 22.64 -31.62
N ALA A 5 -12.32 21.59 -31.60
CA ALA A 5 -13.29 21.38 -30.53
C ALA A 5 -12.54 21.14 -29.21
N PRO A 6 -12.98 21.74 -28.09
CA PRO A 6 -12.40 21.45 -26.79
C PRO A 6 -12.72 19.99 -26.41
N VAL A 7 -11.69 19.20 -26.11
CA VAL A 7 -11.86 17.89 -25.49
C VAL A 7 -12.43 18.14 -24.10
N LEU A 8 -13.69 17.75 -23.90
CA LEU A 8 -14.32 17.71 -22.59
C LEU A 8 -13.54 16.70 -21.73
N ALA A 9 -12.89 17.18 -20.69
CA ALA A 9 -12.34 16.33 -19.64
C ALA A 9 -13.51 15.53 -19.03
N GLY A 10 -13.55 14.23 -19.34
CA GLY A 10 -14.42 13.30 -18.64
C GLY A 10 -14.03 13.22 -17.16
N PRO A 11 -14.90 12.65 -16.30
CA PRO A 11 -14.52 12.38 -14.91
C PRO A 11 -13.26 11.52 -14.91
N VAL A 12 -12.25 11.93 -14.13
CA VAL A 12 -11.08 11.11 -13.84
C VAL A 12 -11.57 9.73 -13.39
N GLN A 13 -11.32 8.68 -14.18
CA GLN A 13 -11.59 7.32 -13.73
C GLN A 13 -10.65 7.05 -12.55
N ALA A 14 -11.20 6.55 -11.45
CA ALA A 14 -10.42 5.99 -10.35
C ALA A 14 -9.37 5.02 -10.91
N GLU A 15 -8.09 5.20 -10.55
CA GLU A 15 -7.05 4.30 -11.01
C GLU A 15 -7.31 2.90 -10.41
N PRO A 16 -7.27 1.81 -11.22
CA PRO A 16 -7.47 0.48 -10.68
C PRO A 16 -6.37 0.15 -9.65
N PRO A 17 -6.68 -0.64 -8.60
CA PRO A 17 -5.67 -1.06 -7.62
C PRO A 17 -4.47 -1.72 -8.30
N ASN A 18 -3.27 -1.31 -7.93
CA ASN A 18 -2.03 -1.68 -8.61
C ASN A 18 -0.99 -2.32 -7.66
N GLY A 19 -1.42 -2.68 -6.45
CA GLY A 19 -0.57 -3.26 -5.42
C GLY A 19 0.34 -2.22 -4.78
N CYS A 20 1.48 -2.65 -4.26
CA CYS A 20 2.38 -1.76 -3.54
C CYS A 20 3.25 -0.97 -4.54
N SER A 21 2.67 0.08 -5.12
CA SER A 21 3.33 1.01 -6.06
C SER A 21 4.62 1.65 -5.51
N GLY A 22 5.53 2.05 -6.40
CA GLY A 22 6.83 2.66 -6.02
C GLY A 22 7.84 1.62 -5.51
N PRO A 23 8.93 1.96 -4.79
CA PRO A 23 9.99 0.98 -4.44
C PRO A 23 9.53 -0.11 -3.44
N SER A 24 8.24 -0.14 -3.11
CA SER A 24 7.58 -1.12 -2.27
C SER A 24 7.39 -2.44 -3.03
N SER A 25 7.28 -3.53 -2.28
CA SER A 25 7.08 -4.90 -2.77
C SER A 25 5.72 -5.41 -2.31
N ASN A 26 5.05 -6.22 -3.12
CA ASN A 26 3.82 -6.89 -2.70
C ASN A 26 4.03 -7.93 -1.58
N THR A 27 5.27 -8.23 -1.22
CA THR A 27 5.59 -9.22 -0.20
C THR A 27 6.78 -8.81 0.68
N TYR A 28 6.81 -9.35 1.90
CA TYR A 28 7.97 -9.34 2.78
C TYR A 28 8.18 -10.70 3.46
N GLY A 29 9.11 -11.50 2.94
CA GLY A 29 9.25 -12.90 3.33
C GLY A 29 7.96 -13.66 3.04
N SER A 30 7.32 -14.20 4.09
CA SER A 30 6.03 -14.91 3.97
C SER A 30 4.79 -14.00 4.11
N ALA A 31 4.96 -12.70 4.37
CA ALA A 31 3.84 -11.76 4.45
C ALA A 31 3.43 -11.28 3.06
N ASP A 32 2.13 -11.38 2.77
CA ASP A 32 1.49 -10.84 1.58
C ASP A 32 0.89 -9.46 1.88
N PHE A 33 1.46 -8.44 1.25
CA PHE A 33 1.09 -7.02 1.42
C PHE A 33 0.17 -6.52 0.31
N GLU A 34 0.02 -7.25 -0.78
CA GLU A 34 -0.80 -6.83 -1.92
C GLU A 34 -2.25 -6.50 -1.53
N PRO A 35 -2.94 -7.29 -0.68
CA PRO A 35 -4.31 -6.97 -0.27
C PRO A 35 -4.39 -5.63 0.50
N ALA A 36 -3.38 -5.30 1.30
CA ALA A 36 -3.35 -4.05 2.05
C ALA A 36 -3.11 -2.84 1.13
N CYS A 37 -2.20 -2.97 0.18
CA CYS A 37 -1.93 -1.93 -0.81
C CYS A 37 -3.13 -1.69 -1.73
N ASN A 38 -3.80 -2.76 -2.21
CA ASN A 38 -5.02 -2.62 -3.00
C ASN A 38 -6.16 -1.93 -2.23
N ALA A 39 -6.28 -2.21 -0.92
CA ALA A 39 -7.27 -1.53 -0.08
C ALA A 39 -6.93 -0.04 0.12
N HIS A 40 -5.64 0.32 0.12
CA HIS A 40 -5.16 1.70 0.18
C HIS A 40 -5.48 2.46 -1.10
N ASP A 41 -5.23 1.88 -2.27
CA ASP A 41 -5.58 2.47 -3.57
C ASP A 41 -7.08 2.81 -3.64
N ILE A 42 -7.94 1.86 -3.23
CA ILE A 42 -9.40 2.07 -3.18
C ILE A 42 -9.75 3.22 -2.22
N CYS A 43 -9.06 3.30 -1.07
CA CYS A 43 -9.29 4.36 -0.10
C CYS A 43 -8.89 5.74 -0.64
N TYR A 44 -7.81 5.79 -1.42
CA TYR A 44 -7.28 7.00 -2.04
C TYR A 44 -8.21 7.64 -3.07
N GLU A 45 -9.24 6.93 -3.51
CA GLU A 45 -10.29 7.40 -4.43
C GLU A 45 -11.60 7.73 -3.68
N SER A 46 -11.62 7.58 -2.35
CA SER A 46 -12.82 7.70 -1.51
C SER A 46 -13.02 9.12 -0.94
N SER A 47 -13.98 9.26 -0.02
CA SER A 47 -14.18 10.49 0.76
C SER A 47 -13.42 10.52 2.09
N ALA A 48 -12.62 9.48 2.40
CA ALA A 48 -11.80 9.45 3.60
C ALA A 48 -10.61 10.41 3.48
N ASP A 49 -10.18 10.98 4.59
CA ASP A 49 -8.94 11.76 4.63
C ASP A 49 -7.75 10.85 4.29
N ARG A 50 -6.77 11.40 3.56
CA ARG A 50 -5.55 10.68 3.16
C ARG A 50 -4.86 10.02 4.36
N LEU A 51 -4.75 10.74 5.48
CA LEU A 51 -4.19 10.21 6.73
C LEU A 51 -4.91 8.94 7.21
N VAL A 52 -6.24 8.89 7.12
CA VAL A 52 -7.02 7.71 7.51
C VAL A 52 -6.71 6.52 6.61
N CYS A 53 -6.56 6.75 5.30
CA CYS A 53 -6.14 5.72 4.37
C CYS A 53 -4.74 5.20 4.71
N ASP A 54 -3.78 6.09 4.98
CA ASP A 54 -2.40 5.72 5.30
C ASP A 54 -2.31 4.94 6.63
N GLU A 55 -3.04 5.35 7.66
CA GLU A 55 -3.10 4.64 8.95
C GLU A 55 -3.73 3.25 8.80
N ARG A 56 -4.75 3.13 7.94
CA ARG A 56 -5.37 1.85 7.60
C ARG A 56 -4.40 0.94 6.86
N LEU A 57 -3.63 1.47 5.90
CA LEU A 57 -2.56 0.72 5.23
C LEU A 57 -1.59 0.15 6.26
N LEU A 58 -1.11 0.95 7.21
CA LEU A 58 -0.20 0.48 8.26
C LEU A 58 -0.82 -0.66 9.09
N ALA A 59 -2.08 -0.52 9.49
CA ALA A 59 -2.79 -1.55 10.25
C ALA A 59 -2.93 -2.86 9.47
N ASP A 60 -3.32 -2.78 8.19
CA ASP A 60 -3.53 -3.94 7.33
C ASP A 60 -2.20 -4.66 7.01
N LEU A 61 -1.11 -3.91 6.80
CA LEU A 61 0.24 -4.47 6.64
C LEU A 61 0.72 -5.21 7.91
N ARG A 62 0.50 -4.63 9.09
CA ARG A 62 0.82 -5.30 10.37
C ARG A 62 -0.02 -6.56 10.57
N GLN A 63 -1.29 -6.55 10.15
CA GLN A 63 -2.12 -7.74 10.17
C GLN A 63 -1.59 -8.84 9.23
N ALA A 64 -1.07 -8.48 8.06
CA ALA A 64 -0.40 -9.44 7.18
C ALA A 64 0.85 -10.04 7.84
N CYS A 65 1.64 -9.22 8.54
CA CYS A 65 2.76 -9.70 9.34
C CYS A 65 2.33 -10.67 10.45
N ASP A 66 1.22 -10.40 11.14
CA ASP A 66 0.68 -11.28 12.18
C ASP A 66 0.27 -12.64 11.63
N LYS A 67 -0.40 -12.64 10.48
CA LYS A 67 -0.82 -13.86 9.78
C LYS A 67 0.38 -14.70 9.34
N ALA A 68 1.43 -14.06 8.82
CA ALA A 68 2.61 -14.73 8.30
C ALA A 68 3.58 -15.24 9.38
N TYR A 69 3.68 -14.53 10.50
CA TYR A 69 4.68 -14.78 11.55
C TYR A 69 4.04 -15.06 12.93
N ALA A 70 2.89 -15.72 12.95
CA ALA A 70 2.19 -16.10 14.18
C ALA A 70 3.10 -16.93 15.10
N ALA A 71 3.00 -16.70 16.42
CA ALA A 71 3.81 -17.40 17.42
C ALA A 71 3.57 -18.92 17.35
N GLY A 72 4.62 -19.69 17.05
CA GLY A 72 4.58 -21.15 17.04
C GLY A 72 4.49 -21.81 15.66
N LEU A 73 4.37 -21.05 14.57
CA LEU A 73 4.61 -21.59 13.23
C LEU A 73 6.11 -21.48 12.91
N PRO A 74 6.78 -22.57 12.51
CA PRO A 74 8.09 -22.43 11.90
C PRO A 74 7.92 -21.49 10.71
N SER A 75 8.74 -20.46 10.62
CA SER A 75 8.96 -19.76 9.36
C SER A 75 9.45 -20.82 8.39
N LEU A 76 8.55 -21.46 7.64
CA LEU A 76 8.91 -22.32 6.53
C LEU A 76 9.62 -21.39 5.57
N GLY A 77 10.95 -21.43 5.64
CA GLY A 77 11.81 -20.44 5.01
C GLY A 77 11.39 -20.22 3.58
N ALA A 78 11.31 -18.95 3.18
CA ALA A 78 11.26 -18.61 1.78
C ALA A 78 12.39 -19.40 1.06
N PRO A 79 12.12 -20.08 -0.07
CA PRO A 79 13.18 -20.72 -0.83
C PRO A 79 14.16 -19.63 -1.30
N GLY A 80 15.38 -19.66 -0.78
CA GLY A 80 16.42 -18.66 -1.06
C GLY A 80 17.22 -18.30 0.19
N GLY A 81 18.19 -19.13 0.56
CA GLY A 81 19.02 -18.95 1.75
C GLY A 81 19.86 -17.68 1.73
N GLY A 82 19.80 -16.93 2.83
CA GLY A 82 20.76 -15.88 3.18
C GLY A 82 20.33 -15.11 4.43
N ALA A 83 21.02 -15.34 5.55
CA ALA A 83 21.17 -14.62 6.84
C ALA A 83 20.04 -13.79 7.49
N PHE A 84 18.90 -13.57 6.83
CA PHE A 84 17.78 -12.80 7.33
C PHE A 84 16.55 -13.70 7.33
N SER A 85 16.19 -14.20 8.51
CA SER A 85 14.88 -14.79 8.72
C SER A 85 13.94 -13.65 9.10
N PRO A 86 13.14 -13.11 8.16
CA PRO A 86 12.14 -12.12 8.50
C PRO A 86 11.27 -12.70 9.62
N ASN A 87 11.13 -11.93 10.69
CA ASN A 87 10.27 -12.26 11.81
C ASN A 87 9.20 -11.17 11.93
N ARG A 88 8.21 -11.38 12.80
CA ARG A 88 7.12 -10.42 13.00
C ARG A 88 7.60 -8.99 13.26
N SER A 89 8.64 -8.82 14.08
CA SER A 89 9.17 -7.49 14.40
C SER A 89 9.81 -6.79 13.20
N SER A 90 10.59 -7.51 12.39
CA SER A 90 11.16 -6.94 11.17
C SER A 90 10.10 -6.67 10.10
N CYS A 91 9.06 -7.50 10.05
CA CYS A 91 7.92 -7.27 9.17
C CYS A 91 7.15 -6.00 9.56
N TYR A 92 6.94 -5.75 10.86
CA TYR A 92 6.36 -4.50 11.34
C TYR A 92 7.22 -3.29 10.98
N ALA A 93 8.55 -3.38 11.11
CA ALA A 93 9.44 -2.31 10.71
C ALA A 93 9.33 -2.00 9.20
N MET A 94 9.10 -3.01 8.36
CA MET A 94 8.79 -2.78 6.95
C MET A 94 7.41 -2.17 6.74
N ALA A 95 6.39 -2.57 7.49
CA ALA A 95 5.08 -1.92 7.45
C ALA A 95 5.19 -0.41 7.80
N ASP A 96 6.00 -0.07 8.79
CA ASP A 96 6.29 1.32 9.17
C ASP A 96 6.99 2.09 8.03
N ASN A 97 7.90 1.44 7.28
CA ASN A 97 8.53 2.04 6.11
C ASN A 97 7.54 2.34 4.98
N TYR A 98 6.53 1.48 4.77
CA TYR A 98 5.49 1.69 3.75
C TYR A 98 4.64 2.88 4.13
N TYR A 99 4.21 2.93 5.39
CA TYR A 99 3.49 4.08 5.94
C TYR A 99 4.30 5.37 5.75
N ALA A 100 5.58 5.38 6.15
CA ALA A 100 6.44 6.54 5.98
C ALA A 100 6.57 6.98 4.51
N ALA A 101 6.69 6.01 3.58
CA ALA A 101 6.77 6.29 2.15
C ALA A 101 5.48 6.94 1.60
N VAL A 102 4.30 6.41 1.93
CA VAL A 102 3.02 7.02 1.47
C VAL A 102 2.77 8.37 2.13
N ARG A 103 3.18 8.57 3.39
CA ARG A 103 3.11 9.88 4.05
C ARG A 103 4.01 10.92 3.39
N ALA A 104 5.21 10.52 2.96
CA ALA A 104 6.18 11.39 2.32
C ALA A 104 5.82 11.73 0.85
N GLY A 105 5.36 10.74 0.07
CA GLY A 105 5.18 10.88 -1.38
C GLY A 105 3.76 10.68 -1.89
N GLY A 106 2.88 10.04 -1.12
CA GLY A 106 1.57 9.59 -1.61
C GLY A 106 0.58 10.72 -1.91
N LYS A 107 0.83 11.97 -1.51
CA LYS A 107 -0.10 13.08 -1.76
C LYS A 107 -0.41 13.26 -3.24
N SER A 108 0.58 13.10 -4.11
CA SER A 108 0.42 13.27 -5.56
C SER A 108 -0.48 12.22 -6.22
N HIS A 109 -0.74 11.12 -5.51
CA HIS A 109 -1.57 10.01 -5.98
C HIS A 109 -2.95 9.98 -5.31
N TYR A 110 -3.21 10.88 -4.35
CA TYR A 110 -4.50 10.95 -3.69
C TYR A 110 -5.49 11.72 -4.57
N ALA A 111 -6.49 11.01 -5.09
CA ALA A 111 -7.55 11.54 -5.96
C ALA A 111 -8.91 11.67 -5.24
N GLY A 112 -8.98 11.26 -3.97
CA GLY A 112 -10.16 11.30 -3.13
C GLY A 112 -10.61 12.71 -2.76
N THR A 113 -11.79 12.77 -2.16
CA THR A 113 -12.48 14.05 -1.85
C THR A 113 -12.31 14.52 -0.40
N GLY A 114 -11.74 13.69 0.47
CA GLY A 114 -11.35 14.05 1.83
C GLY A 114 -10.09 14.93 1.88
N ASN A 115 -9.60 15.22 3.08
CA ASN A 115 -8.40 16.02 3.29
C ASN A 115 -7.15 15.31 2.73
N PRO A 116 -6.43 15.91 1.75
CA PRO A 116 -5.23 15.32 1.15
C PRO A 116 -3.97 15.48 2.02
N SER A 117 -4.10 15.93 3.27
CA SER A 117 -2.96 16.23 4.16
C SER A 117 -2.46 15.01 4.94
#